data_AF-A0A315RE21-F1
#
_entry.id   AF-A0A315RE21-F1
#
_cell.length_a   1.000
_cell.length_b   1.000
_cell.length_c   1.000
_cell.angle_alpha   90.00
_cell.angle_beta   90.00
_cell.angle_gamma   90.00
#
_symmetry.space_group_name_H-M   'P 1'
#
loop_
_entity.id
_entity.type
_entity.pdbx_description
1 polymer ?
#
loop_
_entity_poly.entity_id
_entity_poly.type
_entity_poly.pdbx_seq_one_letter_code
_entity_poly.pdbx_strand_id
1 'polypeptide(L)'
;MKELVIITNNPKIKEKFEELKIDFVDNLSDVYNKSRDLVHQNWKLISHPLAGSVKPAQNPYRSIIMAPAKKLDFYSLNTIENAIQKLNQFN
;
A
#
# COMPACT_ATOMS: atom_id res chain seq x y z
N MET A 1 0.25 17.41 -12.71
CA MET A 1 0.21 15.93 -12.75
C MET A 1 0.34 15.48 -11.30
N LYS A 2 -0.52 14.60 -10.78
CA LYS A 2 -0.27 14.05 -9.44
C LYS A 2 0.92 13.07 -9.57
N GLU A 3 1.89 13.14 -8.67
CA GLU A 3 3.09 12.28 -8.69
C GLU A 3 2.83 10.93 -8.02
N LEU A 4 3.70 9.95 -8.27
CA LEU A 4 3.68 8.67 -7.57
C LEU A 4 3.88 8.90 -6.06
N VAL A 5 3.26 8.06 -5.23
CA VAL A 5 3.52 8.05 -3.78
C VAL A 5 3.79 6.63 -3.32
N ILE A 6 4.73 6.48 -2.39
CA ILE A 6 5.01 5.21 -1.73
C ILE A 6 4.42 5.26 -0.32
N ILE A 7 3.46 4.38 -0.04
CA ILE A 7 2.93 4.17 1.31
C ILE A 7 3.75 3.08 1.98
N THR A 8 4.40 3.34 3.11
CA THR A 8 5.32 2.36 3.70
C THR A 8 5.42 2.50 5.22
N ASN A 9 5.57 1.37 5.91
CA ASN A 9 6.00 1.34 7.32
C ASN A 9 7.46 0.87 7.48
N ASN A 10 8.19 0.68 6.37
CA ASN A 10 9.60 0.28 6.38
C ASN A 10 10.51 1.52 6.52
N PRO A 11 11.20 1.73 7.66
CA PRO A 11 12.03 2.93 7.89
C PRO A 11 13.18 3.04 6.89
N LYS A 12 13.71 1.91 6.39
CA LYS A 12 14.81 1.89 5.40
C LYS A 12 14.43 2.54 4.07
N ILE A 13 13.14 2.56 3.72
CA ILE A 13 12.68 3.22 2.49
C ILE A 13 12.70 4.74 2.66
N LYS A 14 12.30 5.23 3.84
CA LYS A 14 12.33 6.66 4.18
C LYS A 14 13.75 7.21 4.17
N GLU A 15 14.70 6.45 4.72
CA GLU A 15 16.12 6.86 4.80
C GLU A 15 16.85 6.82 3.45
N LYS A 16 16.44 5.95 2.54
CA LYS A 16 17.18 5.71 1.29
C LYS A 16 16.69 6.52 0.08
N PHE A 17 15.45 7.02 0.13
CA PHE A 17 14.80 7.64 -1.03
C PHE A 17 14.17 8.98 -0.69
N GLU A 18 14.99 9.95 -0.29
CA GLU A 18 14.54 11.30 0.11
C GLU A 18 13.86 12.08 -1.03
N GLU A 19 14.19 11.78 -2.29
CA GLU A 19 13.62 12.45 -3.46
C GLU A 19 12.23 11.91 -3.85
N LEU A 20 11.81 10.76 -3.30
CA LEU A 20 10.51 10.18 -3.59
C LEU A 20 9.47 10.70 -2.61
N LYS A 21 8.24 10.90 -3.10
CA LYS A 21 7.11 11.19 -2.22
C LYS A 21 6.76 9.93 -1.41
N ILE A 22 7.12 9.94 -0.14
CA ILE A 22 6.89 8.84 0.80
C ILE A 22 5.85 9.26 1.84
N ASP A 23 4.84 8.42 2.00
CA ASP A 23 3.88 8.51 3.10
C ASP A 23 4.22 7.39 4.11
N PHE A 24 4.85 7.79 5.21
CA PHE A 24 5.31 6.87 6.24
C PHE A 24 4.24 6.66 7.30
N VAL A 25 3.94 5.40 7.61
CA VAL A 25 2.89 5.00 8.58
C VAL A 25 3.42 3.97 9.58
N ASP A 26 2.72 3.75 10.68
CA ASP A 26 3.26 3.03 11.84
C ASP A 26 3.23 1.50 11.66
N ASN A 27 2.16 0.94 11.09
CA ASN A 27 1.98 -0.50 11.00
C ASN A 27 1.47 -0.97 9.62
N LEU A 28 1.44 -2.30 9.43
CA LEU A 28 1.02 -2.92 8.18
C LEU A 28 -0.46 -2.62 7.83
N SER A 29 -1.35 -2.61 8.82
CA SER A 29 -2.76 -2.27 8.60
C SER A 29 -2.91 -0.83 8.11
N ASP A 30 -2.10 0.10 8.62
CA ASP A 30 -2.13 1.49 8.18
C ASP A 30 -1.68 1.62 6.72
N VAL A 31 -0.66 0.85 6.30
CA VAL A 31 -0.24 0.80 4.89
C VAL A 31 -1.42 0.40 4.00
N TYR A 32 -2.19 -0.61 4.41
CA TYR A 32 -3.34 -1.08 3.64
C TYR A 32 -4.52 -0.11 3.67
N ASN A 33 -4.90 0.40 4.84
CA ASN A 33 -5.99 1.34 5.01
C ASN A 33 -5.73 2.63 4.21
N LYS A 34 -4.54 3.19 4.31
CA LYS A 34 -4.13 4.39 3.57
C LYS A 34 -4.14 4.16 2.06
N SER A 35 -3.67 3.00 1.60
CA SER A 35 -3.71 2.64 0.18
C SER A 35 -5.15 2.54 -0.33
N ARG A 36 -6.07 1.94 0.44
CA ARG A 36 -7.49 1.89 0.10
C ARG A 36 -8.11 3.29 0.03
N ASP A 37 -7.83 4.15 1.00
CA ASP A 37 -8.36 5.52 1.01
C ASP A 37 -7.91 6.31 -0.22
N LEU A 38 -6.68 6.11 -0.68
CA LEU A 38 -6.19 6.68 -1.94
C LEU A 38 -6.91 6.08 -3.16
N VAL A 39 -7.17 4.77 -3.19
CA VAL A 39 -7.96 4.15 -4.28
C VAL A 39 -9.33 4.84 -4.40
N HIS A 40 -10.02 5.09 -3.29
CA HIS A 40 -11.29 5.84 -3.27
C HIS A 40 -11.15 7.30 -3.76
N GLN A 41 -9.95 7.87 -3.67
CA GLN A 41 -9.62 9.21 -4.19
C GLN A 41 -9.11 9.21 -5.64
N ASN A 42 -9.48 8.18 -6.41
CA ASN A 42 -9.02 7.95 -7.79
C ASN A 42 -7.50 7.79 -7.89
N TRP A 43 -6.92 6.92 -7.06
CA TRP A 43 -5.59 6.37 -7.27
C TRP A 43 -5.68 4.88 -7.60
N LYS A 44 -4.56 4.31 -8.03
CA LYS A 44 -4.42 2.88 -8.36
C LYS A 44 -3.12 2.32 -7.78
N LEU A 45 -3.15 1.04 -7.47
CA LEU A 45 -1.98 0.26 -7.08
C LEU A 45 -1.07 0.08 -8.30
N ILE A 46 0.22 0.36 -8.12
CA ILE A 46 1.26 0.03 -9.11
C ILE A 46 1.98 -1.25 -8.70
N SER A 47 2.18 -1.47 -7.39
CA SER A 47 2.74 -2.69 -6.83
C SER A 47 1.66 -3.49 -6.11
N HIS A 48 1.75 -4.81 -6.18
CA HIS A 48 0.83 -5.70 -5.49
C HIS A 48 1.00 -5.61 -3.94
N PRO A 49 -0.08 -5.56 -3.14
CA PRO A 49 -0.02 -5.34 -1.68
C PRO A 49 0.39 -6.58 -0.87
N LEU A 50 0.20 -7.78 -1.42
CA LEU A 50 0.61 -9.04 -0.78
C LEU A 50 2.03 -9.44 -1.19
N ALA A 51 2.84 -9.84 -0.22
CA ALA A 51 4.17 -10.41 -0.44
C ALA A 51 4.09 -11.93 -0.69
N GLY A 52 3.60 -12.33 -1.88
CA GLY A 52 3.63 -13.72 -2.33
C GLY A 52 3.07 -14.73 -1.31
N SER A 53 3.65 -15.94 -1.27
CA SER A 53 3.25 -17.02 -0.34
C SER A 53 3.80 -16.85 1.09
N VAL A 54 4.28 -15.66 1.46
CA VAL A 54 4.82 -15.40 2.80
C VAL A 54 3.67 -15.03 3.74
N LYS A 55 3.55 -15.75 4.86
CA LYS A 55 2.53 -15.45 5.87
C LYS A 55 2.74 -14.02 6.42
N PRO A 56 1.68 -13.20 6.57
CA PRO A 56 1.80 -11.83 7.10
C PRO A 56 2.58 -11.75 8.43
N ALA A 57 2.40 -12.75 9.30
CA ALA A 57 3.10 -12.85 10.58
C ALA A 57 4.64 -12.92 10.49
N GLN A 58 5.21 -13.24 9.33
CA GLN A 58 6.66 -13.33 9.13
C GLN A 58 7.28 -12.04 8.57
N ASN A 59 6.47 -11.10 8.07
CA ASN A 59 6.99 -9.84 7.53
C ASN A 59 6.03 -8.66 7.84
N PRO A 60 6.28 -7.91 8.93
CA PRO A 60 5.44 -6.80 9.34
C PRO A 60 5.64 -5.55 8.47
N TYR A 61 6.64 -5.53 7.59
CA TYR A 61 6.95 -4.38 6.74
C TYR A 61 6.33 -4.52 5.35
N ARG A 62 5.68 -3.46 4.87
CA ARG A 62 5.17 -3.38 3.50
C ARG A 62 5.34 -1.97 2.95
N SER A 63 5.51 -1.92 1.63
CA SER A 63 5.57 -0.68 0.86
C SER A 63 4.70 -0.87 -0.38
N ILE A 64 3.84 0.10 -0.67
CA ILE A 64 2.92 0.08 -1.81
C ILE A 64 3.13 1.36 -2.62
N ILE A 65 3.44 1.20 -3.90
CA ILE A 65 3.51 2.30 -4.85
C ILE A 65 2.11 2.57 -5.38
N MET A 66 1.69 3.82 -5.31
CA MET A 66 0.40 4.32 -5.76
C MET A 66 0.59 5.35 -6.86
N ALA A 67 -0.28 5.32 -7.86
CA ALA A 67 -0.34 6.32 -8.92
C ALA A 67 -1.74 6.91 -9.03
N PRO A 68 -1.88 8.15 -9.54
CA PRO A 68 -3.18 8.72 -9.83
C PRO A 68 -3.88 7.96 -10.95
N ALA A 69 -5.20 7.93 -10.87
CA ALA A 69 -6.10 7.41 -11.88
C ALA A 69 -7.13 8.47 -12.27
N LYS A 70 -7.73 8.32 -13.46
CA LYS A 70 -8.79 9.23 -13.92
C LYS A 70 -10.15 8.93 -13.29
N LYS A 71 -10.33 7.71 -12.80
CA LYS A 71 -11.56 7.17 -12.18
C LYS A 71 -11.18 6.07 -11.20
N LEU A 72 -12.14 5.61 -10.42
CA LEU A 72 -11.97 4.48 -9.51
C LEU A 72 -11.44 3.25 -10.28
N ASP A 73 -10.34 2.70 -9.80
CA ASP A 73 -9.74 1.49 -10.34
C ASP A 73 -10.24 0.27 -9.54
N PHE A 74 -11.26 -0.40 -10.08
CA PHE A 74 -11.90 -1.54 -9.42
C PHE A 74 -10.94 -2.71 -9.16
N TYR A 75 -9.94 -2.89 -10.04
CA TYR A 75 -8.91 -3.90 -9.82
C TYR A 75 -8.10 -3.59 -8.56
N SER A 76 -7.64 -2.35 -8.42
CA SER A 76 -6.93 -1.88 -7.22
C SER A 76 -7.79 -1.99 -5.96
N LEU A 77 -9.06 -1.61 -6.05
CA LEU A 77 -10.01 -1.72 -4.94
C LEU A 77 -10.17 -3.17 -4.48
N ASN A 78 -10.50 -4.08 -5.40
CA ASN A 78 -10.65 -5.49 -5.07
C ASN A 78 -9.33 -6.07 -4.50
N THR A 79 -8.19 -5.67 -5.07
CA THR A 79 -6.88 -6.17 -4.64
C THR A 79 -6.53 -5.72 -3.22
N ILE A 80 -6.78 -4.45 -2.87
CA ILE A 80 -6.47 -3.95 -1.52
C ILE A 80 -7.46 -4.50 -0.47
N GLU A 81 -8.74 -4.62 -0.80
CA GLU A 81 -9.75 -5.22 0.08
C GLU A 81 -9.41 -6.69 0.40
N ASN A 82 -9.03 -7.46 -0.62
CA ASN A 82 -8.58 -8.85 -0.41
C ASN A 82 -7.32 -8.94 0.47
N ALA A 83 -6.41 -7.96 0.39
CA ALA A 83 -5.23 -7.93 1.25
C ALA A 83 -5.56 -7.61 2.71
N ILE A 84 -6.48 -6.66 2.94
CA ILE A 84 -6.99 -6.32 4.27
C ILE A 84 -7.72 -7.52 4.89
N GLN A 85 -8.59 -8.19 4.13
CA GLN A 85 -9.29 -9.39 4.59
C GLN A 85 -8.32 -10.49 5.01
N LYS A 86 -7.28 -10.75 4.20
CA LYS A 86 -6.24 -11.73 4.56
C LYS A 86 -5.47 -11.34 5.81
N LEU A 87 -5.14 -10.05 6.00
CA LEU A 87 -4.47 -9.59 7.21
C LEU A 87 -5.33 -9.90 8.45
N ASN A 88 -6.63 -9.61 8.38
CA ASN A 88 -7.56 -9.84 9.47
C ASN A 88 -7.82 -11.33 9.76
N GLN A 89 -7.64 -12.21 8.77
CA GLN A 89 -7.80 -13.66 8.95
C GLN A 89 -6.67 -14.29 9.78
N PHE A 90 -5.48 -13.66 9.81
CA PHE A 90 -4.30 -14.18 10.49
C PHE A 90 -3.87 -13.35 11.71
N ASN A 91 -4.69 -12.37 12.12
CA ASN A 91 -4.52 -11.56 13.33
C ASN A 91 -5.31 -12.12 14.51
#